data_AF-A0A3B8VPN7-F1
#
_entry.id   AF-A0A3B8VPN7-F1
#
_cell.length_a   1.000
_cell.length_b   1.000
_cell.length_c   1.000
_cell.angle_alpha   90.00
_cell.angle_beta   90.00
_cell.angle_gamma   90.00
#
_symmetry.space_group_name_H-M   'P 1'
#
loop_
_entity.id
_entity.type
_entity.pdbx_description
1 polymer ?
#
loop_
_entity_poly.entity_id
_entity_poly.type
_entity_poly.pdbx_seq_one_letter_code
_entity_poly.pdbx_strand_id
1 'polypeptide(L)'
;MCGISGIIDLTGRGIDRDAVIALRDSLAHRGPDDVGEYIDQHAGLGQRRLSIIDLSPAGRQPMPNEDGTVQVMCNGEIYNFRALKSQLMDSGHRFSSGSDCETLAHGYEQWGMEGLLARVKGMFSI
;
A
#
# COMPACT_ATOMS: atom_id res chain seq x y z
N MET A 1 13.21 -3.36 -5.95
CA MET A 1 12.54 -3.18 -4.65
C MET A 1 11.91 -1.81 -4.65
N CYS A 2 10.60 -1.68 -4.48
CA CYS A 2 9.86 -0.41 -4.50
C CYS A 2 10.41 0.64 -3.51
N GLY A 3 10.05 1.91 -3.69
CA GLY A 3 10.24 2.98 -2.71
C GLY A 3 8.90 3.42 -2.11
N ILE A 4 8.87 3.65 -0.80
CA ILE A 4 7.72 4.23 -0.09
C ILE A 4 8.17 5.45 0.70
N SER A 5 7.30 6.44 0.81
CA SER A 5 7.52 7.71 1.54
C SER A 5 6.20 8.22 2.09
N GLY A 6 6.24 8.91 3.23
CA GLY A 6 5.05 9.45 3.88
C GLY A 6 5.32 10.74 4.64
N ILE A 7 4.36 11.66 4.62
CA ILE A 7 4.29 12.86 5.43
C ILE A 7 3.00 12.79 6.24
N ILE A 8 3.07 12.97 7.55
CA ILE A 8 1.90 13.05 8.43
C ILE A 8 1.85 14.45 9.03
N ASP A 9 0.71 15.11 8.91
CA ASP A 9 0.46 16.41 9.53
C ASP A 9 -0.18 16.23 10.91
N LEU A 10 0.61 16.49 11.94
CA LEU A 10 0.16 16.47 13.34
C LEU A 10 -0.35 17.84 13.82
N THR A 11 -0.30 18.86 12.97
CA THR A 11 -0.56 20.26 13.33
C THR A 11 -1.82 20.86 12.70
N GLY A 12 -2.42 20.17 11.71
CA GLY A 12 -3.62 20.64 11.00
C GLY A 12 -3.34 21.77 10.00
N ARG A 13 -2.09 21.87 9.51
CA ARG A 13 -1.69 22.82 8.46
C ARG A 13 -2.02 22.31 7.05
N GLY A 14 -2.36 21.03 6.92
CA GLY A 14 -2.54 20.34 5.65
C GLY A 14 -1.22 19.83 5.08
N ILE A 15 -1.34 19.02 4.02
CA ILE A 15 -0.22 18.35 3.36
C ILE A 15 0.18 19.13 2.10
N ASP A 16 1.47 19.46 1.99
CA ASP A 16 2.04 20.03 0.77
C ASP A 16 2.27 18.93 -0.27
N ARG A 17 1.50 18.98 -1.35
CA ARG A 17 1.58 18.01 -2.46
C ARG A 17 2.94 18.03 -3.15
N ASP A 18 3.57 19.18 -3.30
CA ASP A 18 4.86 19.28 -4.00
C ASP A 18 5.96 18.63 -3.16
N ALA A 19 5.88 18.76 -1.82
CA ALA A 19 6.76 18.05 -0.91
C ALA A 19 6.60 16.52 -1.01
N VAL A 20 5.35 16.01 -1.06
CA VAL A 20 5.08 14.56 -1.24
C VAL A 20 5.70 14.06 -2.54
N ILE A 21 5.50 14.77 -3.65
CA ILE A 21 6.04 14.40 -4.97
C ILE A 21 7.56 14.42 -4.96
N ALA A 22 8.18 15.46 -4.40
CA ALA A 22 9.63 15.57 -4.30
C ALA A 22 10.25 14.42 -3.49
N LEU A 23 9.66 14.08 -2.34
CA LEU A 23 10.07 12.95 -1.51
C LEU A 23 9.95 11.62 -2.27
N ARG A 24 8.81 11.38 -2.90
CA ARG A 24 8.57 10.19 -3.72
C ARG A 24 9.55 10.07 -4.89
N ASP A 25 9.88 11.17 -5.55
CA ASP A 25 10.77 11.18 -6.72
C ASP A 25 12.23 11.00 -6.38
N SER A 26 12.65 11.36 -5.16
CA SER A 26 13.99 11.02 -4.65
C SER A 26 14.24 9.51 -4.62
N LEU A 27 13.18 8.70 -4.61
CA LEU A 27 13.22 7.23 -4.58
C LEU A 27 13.05 6.58 -5.97
N ALA A 28 13.08 7.34 -7.07
CA ALA A 28 12.83 6.82 -8.42
C ALA A 28 13.69 5.60 -8.82
N HIS A 29 14.95 5.57 -8.36
CA HIS A 29 15.89 4.46 -8.60
C HIS A 29 15.43 3.12 -8.00
N ARG A 30 14.52 3.14 -7.01
CA ARG A 30 13.99 1.93 -6.37
C ARG A 30 12.85 1.29 -7.18
N GLY A 31 11.99 2.13 -7.76
CA GLY A 31 10.81 1.70 -8.52
C GLY A 31 10.64 2.50 -9.81
N PRO A 32 11.27 2.06 -10.91
CA PRO A 32 11.26 2.79 -12.18
C PRO A 32 10.00 2.56 -13.04
N ASP A 33 9.15 1.57 -12.70
CA ASP A 33 8.09 1.10 -13.60
C ASP A 33 6.79 1.89 -13.46
N ASP A 34 6.44 2.30 -12.24
CA ASP A 34 5.24 3.09 -11.99
C ASP A 34 5.40 3.98 -10.75
N VAL A 35 4.43 4.85 -10.56
CA VAL A 35 4.43 5.85 -9.53
C VAL A 35 3.02 6.15 -9.06
N GLY A 36 2.88 6.47 -7.77
CA GLY A 36 1.60 6.89 -7.24
C GLY A 36 1.74 7.74 -5.99
N GLU A 37 0.63 8.40 -5.66
CA GLU A 37 0.48 9.19 -4.45
C GLU A 37 -0.97 9.12 -3.94
N TYR A 38 -1.13 9.33 -2.65
CA TYR A 38 -2.40 9.58 -1.99
C TYR A 38 -2.22 10.77 -1.06
N ILE A 39 -3.14 11.73 -1.10
CA ILE A 39 -3.08 12.92 -0.26
C ILE A 39 -4.47 13.21 0.27
N ASP A 40 -4.56 13.36 1.58
CA ASP A 40 -5.71 13.92 2.27
C ASP A 40 -5.29 15.06 3.20
N GLN A 41 -6.19 15.45 4.11
CA GLN A 41 -5.95 16.53 5.06
C GLN A 41 -4.92 16.21 6.16
N HIS A 42 -4.59 14.93 6.37
CA HIS A 42 -3.76 14.44 7.47
C HIS A 42 -2.47 13.74 7.00
N ALA A 43 -2.45 13.18 5.80
CA ALA A 43 -1.38 12.34 5.30
C ALA A 43 -1.13 12.54 3.81
N GLY A 44 0.15 12.52 3.44
CA GLY A 44 0.65 12.45 2.09
C GLY A 44 1.51 11.21 1.91
N LEU A 45 1.09 10.29 1.07
CA LEU A 45 1.75 9.02 0.78
C LEU A 45 2.30 9.05 -0.64
N GLY A 46 3.52 8.54 -0.83
CA GLY A 46 4.19 8.52 -2.13
C GLY A 46 4.92 7.21 -2.38
N GLN A 47 4.71 6.63 -3.56
CA GLN A 47 5.22 5.31 -3.93
C GLN A 47 5.96 5.33 -5.27
N ARG A 48 7.06 4.57 -5.33
CA ARG A 48 7.79 4.23 -6.57
C ARG A 48 7.78 2.72 -6.74
N ARG A 49 7.23 2.22 -7.85
CA ARG A 49 6.96 0.79 -8.04
C ARG A 49 8.01 0.12 -8.92
N LEU A 50 8.51 -1.02 -8.46
CA LEU A 50 9.05 -2.06 -9.33
C LEU A 50 7.96 -3.14 -9.44
N SER A 51 7.46 -3.36 -10.65
CA SER A 51 6.28 -4.18 -10.90
C SER A 51 6.68 -5.66 -11.02
N ILE A 52 6.38 -6.46 -10.00
CA ILE A 52 6.72 -7.90 -9.96
C ILE A 52 5.45 -8.76 -9.97
N ILE A 53 4.57 -8.57 -8.98
CA ILE A 53 3.27 -9.25 -8.88
C ILE A 53 2.17 -8.27 -9.29
N ASP A 54 1.31 -8.71 -10.21
CA ASP A 54 0.31 -7.89 -10.89
C ASP A 54 0.93 -6.69 -11.62
N LEU A 55 1.21 -6.87 -12.91
CA LEU A 55 1.79 -5.84 -13.77
C LEU A 55 0.72 -4.86 -14.31
N SER A 56 -0.55 -5.08 -13.98
CA SER A 56 -1.63 -4.23 -14.45
C SER A 56 -1.71 -2.92 -13.64
N PRO A 57 -2.44 -1.91 -14.15
CA PRO A 57 -2.72 -0.69 -13.40
C PRO A 57 -3.42 -0.93 -12.06
N ALA A 58 -4.12 -2.06 -11.89
CA ALA A 58 -4.75 -2.41 -10.61
C ALA A 58 -3.72 -2.71 -9.51
N GLY A 59 -2.48 -3.05 -9.86
CA GLY A 59 -1.38 -3.25 -8.92
C GLY A 59 -0.70 -1.97 -8.44
N ARG A 60 -1.17 -0.78 -8.86
CA ARG A 60 -0.62 0.52 -8.47
C ARG A 60 -0.85 0.79 -6.99
N GLN A 61 0.12 1.43 -6.34
CA GLN A 61 0.04 1.85 -4.95
C GLN A 61 0.19 3.37 -4.82
N PRO A 62 -0.35 4.03 -3.78
CA PRO A 62 -1.11 3.46 -2.65
C PRO A 62 -2.42 2.78 -3.09
N MET A 63 -2.76 1.66 -2.44
CA MET A 63 -3.96 0.88 -2.73
C MET A 63 -5.04 1.13 -1.67
N PRO A 64 -6.29 1.41 -2.07
CA PRO A 64 -7.42 1.45 -1.17
C PRO A 64 -7.93 0.04 -0.80
N ASN A 65 -8.63 -0.11 0.32
CA ASN A 65 -9.62 -1.17 0.49
C ASN A 65 -10.90 -0.86 -0.32
N GLU A 66 -11.92 -1.71 -0.24
CA GLU A 66 -13.11 -1.62 -1.10
C GLU A 66 -13.95 -0.34 -0.94
N ASP A 67 -13.85 0.35 0.19
CA ASP A 67 -14.56 1.59 0.48
C ASP A 67 -13.64 2.82 0.56
N GLY A 68 -12.33 2.63 0.36
CA GLY A 68 -11.31 3.68 0.34
C GLY A 68 -10.93 4.25 1.70
N THR A 69 -11.45 3.69 2.80
CA THR A 69 -11.14 4.16 4.17
C THR A 69 -9.76 3.74 4.66
N VAL A 70 -9.18 2.69 4.08
CA VAL A 70 -7.81 2.23 4.35
C VAL A 70 -6.98 2.38 3.09
N GLN A 71 -5.79 2.99 3.22
CA GLN A 71 -4.80 3.09 2.15
C GLN A 71 -3.54 2.32 2.56
N VAL A 72 -2.96 1.55 1.64
CA VAL A 72 -1.73 0.79 1.90
C VAL A 72 -0.67 1.02 0.84
N MET A 73 0.58 1.13 1.29
CA MET A 73 1.77 0.99 0.46
C MET A 73 2.61 -0.15 1.03
N CYS A 74 3.37 -0.82 0.18
CA CYS A 74 4.30 -1.84 0.60
C CYS A 74 5.51 -1.85 -0.33
N ASN A 75 6.70 -1.83 0.26
CA ASN A 75 7.93 -2.25 -0.39
C ASN A 75 8.30 -3.64 0.13
N GLY A 76 8.05 -4.66 -0.68
CA GLY A 76 8.23 -6.04 -0.26
C GLY A 76 7.37 -7.02 -1.05
N GLU A 77 7.28 -8.22 -0.52
CA GLU A 77 6.45 -9.30 -1.05
C GLU A 77 5.80 -10.08 0.10
N ILE A 78 4.49 -10.30 0.00
CA ILE A 78 3.73 -11.11 0.94
C ILE A 78 3.57 -12.52 0.37
N TYR A 79 4.45 -13.44 0.76
CA TYR A 79 4.55 -14.77 0.17
C TYR A 79 3.29 -15.61 0.33
N ASN A 80 2.57 -15.46 1.45
CA ASN A 80 1.35 -16.22 1.72
C ASN A 80 0.05 -15.49 1.31
N PHE A 81 0.13 -14.44 0.49
CA PHE A 81 -1.02 -13.60 0.13
C PHE A 81 -2.19 -14.38 -0.46
N ARG A 82 -1.95 -15.42 -1.27
CA ARG A 82 -3.04 -16.21 -1.88
C ARG A 82 -3.92 -16.89 -0.84
N ALA A 83 -3.31 -17.45 0.21
CA ALA A 83 -4.04 -18.11 1.29
C ALA A 83 -4.82 -17.08 2.13
N LEU A 84 -4.19 -15.94 2.43
CA LEU A 84 -4.82 -14.85 3.17
C LEU A 84 -5.99 -14.23 2.37
N LYS A 85 -5.78 -13.98 1.07
CA LYS A 85 -6.81 -13.48 0.15
C LYS A 85 -8.03 -14.39 0.12
N SER A 86 -7.84 -15.71 0.06
CA SER A 86 -8.96 -16.66 0.17
C SER A 86 -9.73 -16.48 1.47
N GLN A 87 -9.04 -16.44 2.62
CA GLN A 87 -9.68 -16.26 3.94
C GLN A 87 -10.44 -14.93 4.04
N LEU A 88 -9.88 -13.87 3.47
CA LEU A 88 -10.49 -12.54 3.47
C LEU A 88 -11.73 -12.49 2.57
N MET A 89 -11.67 -13.11 1.38
CA MET A 89 -12.82 -13.25 0.49
C MET A 89 -13.94 -14.07 1.16
N ASP A 90 -13.59 -15.15 1.86
CA ASP A 90 -14.55 -15.95 2.66
C ASP A 90 -15.17 -15.13 3.82
N SER A 91 -14.46 -14.09 4.28
CA SER A 91 -14.92 -13.16 5.32
C SER A 91 -15.70 -11.97 4.74
N GLY A 92 -15.87 -11.88 3.42
CA GLY A 92 -16.69 -10.87 2.73
C GLY A 92 -15.94 -9.74 2.02
N HIS A 93 -14.59 -9.72 2.09
CA HIS A 93 -13.76 -8.69 1.45
C HIS A 93 -13.77 -8.82 -0.08
N ARG A 94 -13.76 -7.68 -0.78
CA ARG A 94 -13.72 -7.64 -2.26
C ARG A 94 -12.40 -7.06 -2.77
N PHE A 95 -11.61 -7.91 -3.42
CA PHE A 95 -10.35 -7.52 -4.05
C PHE A 95 -10.58 -6.97 -5.47
N SER A 96 -9.84 -5.93 -5.80
CA SER A 96 -9.80 -5.22 -7.07
C SER A 96 -8.52 -5.49 -7.88
N SER A 97 -7.49 -6.07 -7.27
CA SER A 97 -6.19 -6.37 -7.89
C SER A 97 -5.75 -7.82 -7.69
N GLY A 98 -4.72 -8.22 -8.45
CA GLY A 98 -3.96 -9.45 -8.23
C GLY A 98 -2.72 -9.25 -7.34
N SER A 99 -2.48 -8.02 -6.84
CA SER A 99 -1.32 -7.72 -6.02
C SER A 99 -1.43 -8.39 -4.65
N ASP A 100 -0.29 -8.85 -4.17
CA ASP A 100 -0.11 -9.34 -2.82
C ASP A 100 -0.36 -8.24 -1.77
N CYS A 101 -0.03 -7.00 -2.11
CA CYS A 101 -0.10 -5.83 -1.21
C CYS A 101 -1.53 -5.44 -0.84
N GLU A 102 -2.53 -5.69 -1.71
CA GLU A 102 -3.94 -5.43 -1.40
C GLU A 102 -4.43 -6.25 -0.19
N THR A 103 -3.84 -7.44 0.02
CA THR A 103 -4.10 -8.28 1.20
C THR A 103 -3.82 -7.56 2.52
N LEU A 104 -2.89 -6.60 2.52
CA LEU A 104 -2.52 -5.84 3.71
C LEU A 104 -3.63 -4.86 4.13
N ALA A 105 -4.30 -4.21 3.18
CA ALA A 105 -5.42 -3.32 3.46
C ALA A 105 -6.61 -4.08 4.07
N HIS A 106 -7.08 -5.12 3.38
CA HIS A 106 -8.18 -5.97 3.87
C HIS A 106 -7.81 -6.72 5.17
N GLY A 107 -6.56 -7.19 5.29
CA GLY A 107 -6.12 -7.87 6.50
C GLY A 107 -6.01 -6.95 7.72
N TYR A 108 -5.63 -5.68 7.53
CA TYR A 108 -5.68 -4.67 8.57
C TYR A 108 -7.12 -4.40 9.00
N GLU A 109 -8.04 -4.24 8.04
CA GLU A 109 -9.47 -4.05 8.31
C GLU A 109 -10.07 -5.23 9.08
N GLN A 110 -9.74 -6.47 8.68
CA GLN A 110 -10.31 -7.67 9.26
C GLN A 110 -9.74 -8.03 10.64
N TRP A 111 -8.44 -7.84 10.85
CA TRP A 111 -7.72 -8.38 12.01
C TRP A 111 -7.00 -7.33 12.86
N GLY A 112 -7.00 -6.06 12.45
CA GLY A 112 -6.16 -5.02 13.03
C GLY A 112 -4.67 -5.25 12.77
N MET A 113 -3.84 -4.32 13.24
CA MET A 113 -2.39 -4.36 12.99
C MET A 113 -1.73 -5.61 13.59
N GLU A 114 -1.99 -5.93 14.86
CA GLU A 114 -1.39 -7.10 15.51
C GLU A 114 -1.82 -8.42 14.84
N GLY A 115 -3.10 -8.54 14.52
CA GLY A 115 -3.64 -9.73 13.89
C GLY A 115 -3.12 -9.92 12.45
N LEU A 116 -2.94 -8.83 11.71
CA LEU A 116 -2.29 -8.83 10.40
C LEU A 116 -0.84 -9.30 10.50
N LEU A 117 -0.04 -8.66 11.36
CA LEU A 117 1.39 -8.95 11.50
C LEU A 117 1.66 -10.39 11.96
N ALA A 118 0.77 -10.98 12.76
CA ALA A 118 0.88 -12.39 13.15
C ALA A 118 0.65 -13.39 12.00
N ARG A 119 0.03 -12.96 10.90
CA ARG A 119 -0.38 -13.83 9.77
C ARG A 119 0.49 -13.65 8.53
N VAL A 120 0.97 -12.44 8.29
CA VAL A 120 1.75 -12.11 7.10
C VAL A 120 3.11 -12.82 7.14
N LYS A 121 3.46 -13.49 6.04
CA LYS A 121 4.78 -14.08 5.83
C LYS A 121 5.41 -13.41 4.61
N GLY A 122 6.54 -12.76 4.80
CA GLY A 122 7.13 -11.96 3.74
C GLY A 122 8.37 -11.21 4.19
N MET A 123 8.89 -10.42 3.27
CA MET A 123 9.80 -9.31 3.56
C MET A 123 9.06 -8.05 3.17
N PHE A 124 8.85 -7.10 4.09
CA PHE A 124 8.07 -5.92 3.80
C PHE A 124 8.46 -4.72 4.66
N SER A 125 8.18 -3.54 4.11
CA SER A 125 7.98 -2.30 4.84
C SER A 125 6.65 -1.73 4.37
N ILE A 126 5.80 -1.33 5.30
CA ILE A 126 4.43 -0.84 5.08
C ILE A 126 4.35 0.58 5.62
#